data_AF-A0A1D2IHX7-F1
#
_entry.id   AF-A0A1D2IHX7-F1
#
_cell.length_a   1.000
_cell.length_b   1.000
_cell.length_c   1.000
_cell.angle_alpha   90.00
_cell.angle_beta   90.00
_cell.angle_gamma   90.00
#
_symmetry.space_group_name_H-M   'P 1'
#
loop_
_entity.id
_entity.type
_entity.pdbx_description
1 polymer ?
#
loop_
_entity_poly.entity_id
_entity_poly.type
_entity_poly.pdbx_seq_one_letter_code
_entity_poly.pdbx_strand_id
1 'polypeptide(L)'
;MISCGHRLRDALPGLNAHTLCRSAPGDEMPFWAMAWGPPVASVYSRTAKVHEPLGDHRAAAEQYALAATARPADTYARIVALDLVTGAEMHLKRGSIEQACATWHRAIDHMGGVRSVRTRKAVSRMRGDLARFRARGLRCVAELDERGRDFLAGV
;
A
#
# COMPACT_ATOMS: atom_id res chain seq x y z
N MET A 1 -13.59 29.20 0.25
CA MET A 1 -13.40 28.58 -1.08
C MET A 1 -11.99 28.87 -1.56
N ILE A 2 -11.05 27.95 -1.35
CA ILE A 2 -9.71 28.03 -1.95
C ILE A 2 -9.73 27.08 -3.15
N SER A 3 -9.62 27.66 -4.35
CA SER A 3 -9.58 26.94 -5.62
C SER A 3 -8.31 26.07 -5.68
N CYS A 4 -8.47 24.77 -5.40
CA CYS A 4 -7.41 23.76 -5.44
C CYS A 4 -7.45 22.93 -6.75
N GLY A 5 -8.16 23.41 -7.78
CA GLY A 5 -8.51 22.60 -8.95
C GLY A 5 -7.49 22.60 -10.09
N HIS A 6 -6.60 23.62 -10.17
CA HIS A 6 -5.88 23.86 -11.43
C HIS A 6 -4.37 23.66 -11.41
N ARG A 7 -3.74 23.44 -10.24
CA ARG A 7 -2.28 23.39 -10.08
C ARG A 7 -1.66 22.00 -9.91
N LEU A 8 -2.43 20.94 -10.11
CA LEU A 8 -1.99 19.56 -9.89
C LEU A 8 -1.76 18.76 -11.18
N ARG A 9 -2.01 19.34 -12.37
CA ARG A 9 -1.72 18.67 -13.65
C ARG A 9 -0.24 18.65 -14.04
N ASP A 10 0.60 19.44 -13.39
CA ASP A 10 2.03 19.52 -13.68
C ASP A 10 2.87 18.51 -12.86
N ALA A 11 2.26 17.46 -12.33
CA ALA A 11 2.92 16.39 -11.56
C ALA A 11 3.78 15.43 -12.43
N LEU A 12 4.42 15.95 -13.48
CA LEU A 12 5.43 15.25 -14.29
C LEU A 12 6.75 14.86 -13.58
N PRO A 13 7.14 15.38 -12.39
CA PRO A 13 8.40 14.97 -11.75
C PRO A 13 8.47 13.48 -11.36
N GLY A 14 7.34 12.81 -11.11
CA GLY A 14 7.33 11.41 -10.68
C GLY A 14 7.83 10.43 -11.75
N LEU A 15 7.57 10.71 -13.03
CA LEU A 15 8.00 9.85 -14.14
C LEU A 15 9.51 9.84 -14.34
N ASN A 16 10.21 10.96 -14.09
CA ASN A 16 11.66 11.00 -14.24
C ASN A 16 12.39 10.28 -13.09
N ALA A 17 11.79 10.24 -11.89
CA ALA A 17 12.44 9.72 -10.70
C ALA A 17 12.65 8.20 -10.77
N HIS A 18 11.70 7.47 -11.36
CA HIS A 18 11.84 6.03 -11.58
C HIS A 18 12.99 5.71 -12.53
N THR A 19 13.11 6.47 -13.62
CA THR A 19 14.18 6.31 -14.60
C THR A 19 15.52 6.62 -13.94
N LEU A 20 15.64 7.75 -13.25
CA LEU A 20 16.87 8.15 -12.55
C LEU A 20 17.32 7.15 -11.49
N CYS A 21 16.39 6.59 -10.69
CA CYS A 21 16.73 5.54 -9.73
C CYS A 21 17.20 4.24 -10.39
N ARG A 22 16.71 3.91 -11.59
CA ARG A 22 17.10 2.68 -12.31
C ARG A 22 18.35 2.86 -13.17
N SER A 23 18.62 4.09 -13.62
CA SER A 23 19.71 4.42 -14.53
C SER A 23 20.95 5.00 -13.84
N ALA A 24 20.93 5.14 -12.50
CA ALA A 24 22.10 5.57 -11.74
C ALA A 24 23.23 4.53 -11.92
N PRO A 25 24.39 4.93 -12.48
CA PRO A 25 25.48 4.00 -12.74
C PRO A 25 26.10 3.49 -11.44
N GLY A 26 26.20 2.17 -11.31
CA GLY A 26 27.32 1.38 -10.78
C GLY A 26 27.83 1.58 -9.34
N ASP A 27 27.64 2.74 -8.72
CA ASP A 27 28.11 2.95 -7.35
C ASP A 27 27.25 2.13 -6.39
N GLU A 28 27.91 1.28 -5.62
CA GLU A 28 27.27 0.54 -4.54
C GLU A 28 26.57 1.55 -3.63
N MET A 29 25.26 1.38 -3.48
CA MET A 29 24.44 2.30 -2.70
C MET A 29 25.01 2.34 -1.27
N PRO A 30 25.43 3.50 -0.75
CA PRO A 30 26.00 3.57 0.58
C PRO A 30 25.03 3.00 1.62
N PHE A 31 25.54 2.24 2.60
CA PHE A 31 24.69 1.55 3.57
C PHE A 31 23.68 2.50 4.28
N TRP A 32 24.07 3.76 4.51
CA TRP A 32 23.20 4.76 5.13
C TRP A 32 22.03 5.15 4.24
N ALA A 33 22.17 5.09 2.92
CA ALA A 33 21.07 5.35 1.97
C ALA A 33 20.07 4.19 1.94
N MET A 34 20.50 2.98 2.35
CA MET A 34 19.65 1.81 2.50
C MET A 34 18.95 1.74 3.87
N ALA A 35 19.22 2.66 4.80
CA ALA A 35 18.62 2.65 6.14
C ALA A 35 17.08 2.71 6.14
N TRP A 36 16.48 3.21 5.05
CA TRP A 36 15.03 3.29 4.85
C TRP A 36 14.48 2.20 3.93
N GLY A 37 15.33 1.27 3.51
CA GLY A 37 15.09 0.25 2.49
C GLY A 37 15.47 0.69 1.09
N PRO A 38 15.25 -0.17 0.09
CA PRO A 38 15.60 0.09 -1.31
C PRO A 38 15.03 1.43 -1.82
N PRO A 39 15.87 2.36 -2.32
CA PRO A 39 15.42 3.69 -2.76
C PRO A 39 14.31 3.63 -3.80
N VAL A 40 14.40 2.70 -4.75
CA VAL A 40 13.37 2.51 -5.79
C VAL A 40 11.99 2.20 -5.19
N ALA A 41 11.92 1.42 -4.11
CA ALA A 41 10.68 1.13 -3.41
C ALA A 41 10.10 2.36 -2.70
N SER A 42 10.98 3.22 -2.18
CA SER A 42 10.58 4.50 -1.60
C SER A 42 10.00 5.43 -2.66
N VAL A 43 10.63 5.55 -3.84
CA VAL A 43 10.09 6.33 -4.96
C VAL A 43 8.71 5.84 -5.36
N TYR A 44 8.51 4.54 -5.60
CA TYR A 44 7.19 3.96 -5.88
C TYR A 44 6.14 4.34 -4.83
N SER A 45 6.45 4.18 -3.54
CA SER A 45 5.51 4.54 -2.47
C SER A 45 5.19 6.05 -2.41
N ARG A 46 6.11 6.91 -2.88
CA ARG A 46 5.91 8.37 -2.89
C ARG A 46 5.13 8.80 -4.11
N THR A 47 5.41 8.22 -5.27
CA THR A 47 4.59 8.39 -6.48
C THR A 47 3.14 7.96 -6.21
N ALA A 48 2.92 6.83 -5.53
CA ALA A 48 1.58 6.40 -5.14
C ALA A 48 0.81 7.45 -4.30
N LYS A 49 1.49 8.07 -3.33
CA LYS A 49 0.94 9.14 -2.48
C LYS A 49 0.65 10.44 -3.21
N VAL A 50 1.25 10.65 -4.38
CA VAL A 50 0.90 11.75 -5.28
C VAL A 50 -0.38 11.42 -6.04
N HIS A 51 -0.51 10.20 -6.59
CA HIS A 51 -1.71 9.78 -7.31
C HIS A 51 -2.97 9.71 -6.44
N GLU A 52 -2.85 9.34 -5.17
CA GLU A 52 -3.98 9.21 -4.26
C GLU A 52 -4.84 10.49 -4.12
N PRO A 53 -4.29 11.66 -3.74
CA PRO A 53 -5.05 12.91 -3.65
C PRO A 53 -5.50 13.45 -5.03
N LEU A 54 -4.87 13.01 -6.13
CA LEU A 54 -5.32 13.33 -7.49
C LEU A 54 -6.55 12.52 -7.92
N GLY A 55 -6.98 11.54 -7.13
CA GLY A 55 -8.08 10.65 -7.47
C GLY A 55 -7.70 9.53 -8.46
N ASP A 56 -6.45 9.46 -8.91
CA ASP A 56 -5.96 8.36 -9.74
C ASP A 56 -5.62 7.14 -8.88
N HIS A 57 -6.66 6.54 -8.32
CA HIS A 57 -6.55 5.37 -7.47
C HIS A 57 -6.00 4.15 -8.21
N ARG A 58 -6.08 4.13 -9.55
CA ARG A 58 -5.51 3.05 -10.35
C ARG A 58 -3.99 3.14 -10.32
N ALA A 59 -3.44 4.28 -10.73
CA ALA A 59 -2.01 4.49 -10.71
C ALA A 59 -1.46 4.37 -9.27
N ALA A 60 -2.17 4.90 -8.27
CA ALA A 60 -1.77 4.72 -6.86
C ALA A 60 -1.65 3.25 -6.46
N ALA A 61 -2.63 2.40 -6.80
CA ALA A 61 -2.58 0.97 -6.49
C ALA A 61 -1.42 0.25 -7.18
N GLU A 62 -1.18 0.55 -8.46
CA GLU A 62 -0.08 -0.01 -9.25
C GLU A 62 1.28 0.38 -8.63
N GLN A 63 1.45 1.63 -8.22
CA GLN A 63 2.67 2.13 -7.59
C GLN A 63 2.90 1.52 -6.19
N TYR A 64 1.85 1.34 -5.37
CA TYR A 64 1.99 0.62 -4.10
C TYR A 64 2.36 -0.85 -4.29
N ALA A 65 1.83 -1.52 -5.33
CA ALA A 65 2.22 -2.88 -5.66
C ALA A 65 3.72 -2.96 -6.05
N LEU A 66 4.20 -2.03 -6.88
CA LEU A 66 5.62 -1.94 -7.24
C LEU A 66 6.51 -1.68 -6.02
N ALA A 67 6.06 -0.84 -5.09
CA ALA A 67 6.78 -0.58 -3.84
C ALA A 67 6.88 -1.85 -2.98
N ALA A 68 5.80 -2.62 -2.87
CA ALA A 68 5.78 -3.88 -2.13
C ALA A 68 6.74 -4.92 -2.76
N THR A 69 6.74 -5.06 -4.09
CA THR A 69 7.62 -6.01 -4.79
C THR A 69 9.09 -5.62 -4.77
N ALA A 70 9.39 -4.32 -4.69
CA ALA A 70 10.75 -3.80 -4.70
C ALA A 70 11.48 -3.92 -3.35
N ARG A 71 10.83 -4.47 -2.32
CA ARG A 71 11.46 -4.73 -1.02
C ARG A 71 11.53 -6.23 -0.74
N PRO A 72 12.69 -6.76 -0.29
CA PRO A 72 12.77 -8.10 0.28
C PRO A 72 11.78 -8.25 1.45
N ALA A 73 10.80 -9.14 1.29
CA ALA A 73 9.68 -9.24 2.23
C ALA A 73 10.08 -9.75 3.62
N ASP A 74 11.14 -10.55 3.70
CA ASP A 74 11.73 -11.06 4.95
C ASP A 74 12.33 -9.94 5.82
N THR A 75 12.97 -8.96 5.18
CA THR A 75 13.66 -7.86 5.83
C THR A 75 12.72 -6.69 6.11
N TYR A 76 11.76 -6.47 5.21
CA TYR A 76 10.88 -5.28 5.20
C TYR A 76 9.39 -5.63 5.38
N ALA A 77 9.08 -6.77 6.01
CA ALA A 77 7.73 -7.32 6.17
C ALA A 77 6.68 -6.26 6.56
N ARG A 78 6.98 -5.45 7.59
CA ARG A 78 6.07 -4.41 8.07
C ARG A 78 5.71 -3.38 7.00
N ILE A 79 6.69 -2.86 6.25
CA ILE A 79 6.42 -1.81 5.26
C ILE A 79 5.80 -2.39 4.00
N VAL A 80 6.17 -3.61 3.61
CA VAL A 80 5.49 -4.36 2.53
C VAL A 80 4.01 -4.54 2.86
N ALA A 81 3.69 -4.98 4.09
CA ALA A 81 2.31 -5.10 4.54
C ALA A 81 1.54 -3.77 4.46
N LEU A 82 2.16 -2.65 4.85
CA LEU A 82 1.51 -1.33 4.82
C LEU A 82 1.31 -0.78 3.40
N ASP A 83 2.23 -1.06 2.48
CA ASP A 83 2.04 -0.72 1.07
C ASP A 83 0.89 -1.52 0.46
N LEU A 84 0.80 -2.83 0.77
CA LEU A 84 -0.33 -3.67 0.34
C LEU A 84 -1.66 -3.20 0.94
N VAL A 85 -1.70 -2.82 2.22
CA VAL A 85 -2.90 -2.23 2.85
C VAL A 85 -3.34 -0.99 2.07
N THR A 86 -2.42 -0.08 1.79
CA THR A 86 -2.77 1.19 1.12
C THR A 86 -3.18 0.94 -0.33
N GLY A 87 -2.55 -0.01 -1.03
CA GLY A 87 -2.98 -0.46 -2.35
C GLY A 87 -4.37 -1.10 -2.35
N ALA A 88 -4.71 -1.88 -1.33
CA ALA A 88 -6.05 -2.45 -1.16
C ALA A 88 -7.12 -1.35 -0.91
N GLU A 89 -6.79 -0.33 -0.11
CA GLU A 89 -7.65 0.85 0.05
C GLU A 89 -7.90 1.55 -1.31
N MET A 90 -6.89 1.61 -2.19
CA MET A 90 -7.06 2.18 -3.53
C MET A 90 -7.96 1.32 -4.42
N HIS A 91 -7.84 -0.01 -4.36
CA HIS A 91 -8.78 -0.92 -5.04
C HIS A 91 -10.21 -0.72 -4.53
N LEU A 92 -10.40 -0.56 -3.22
CA LEU A 92 -11.71 -0.32 -2.64
C LEU A 92 -12.30 1.03 -3.08
N LYS A 93 -11.51 2.11 -3.10
CA LYS A 93 -11.94 3.44 -3.59
C LYS A 93 -12.41 3.40 -5.05
N ARG A 94 -11.89 2.46 -5.85
CA ARG A 94 -12.33 2.20 -7.23
C ARG A 94 -13.56 1.29 -7.35
N GLY A 95 -14.08 0.79 -6.25
CA GLY A 95 -15.19 -0.18 -6.24
C GLY A 95 -14.77 -1.62 -6.52
N SER A 96 -13.48 -1.94 -6.58
CA SER A 96 -12.96 -3.29 -6.83
C SER A 96 -12.79 -4.06 -5.51
N ILE A 97 -13.90 -4.48 -4.89
CA ILE A 97 -13.91 -5.09 -3.55
C ILE A 97 -13.16 -6.43 -3.51
N GLU A 98 -13.28 -7.28 -4.52
CA GLU A 98 -12.61 -8.58 -4.58
C GLU A 98 -11.09 -8.40 -4.64
N GLN A 99 -10.61 -7.47 -5.47
CA GLN A 99 -9.20 -7.15 -5.60
C GLN A 99 -8.64 -6.51 -4.32
N ALA A 100 -9.43 -5.67 -3.66
CA ALA A 100 -9.10 -5.13 -2.34
C ALA A 100 -8.95 -6.27 -1.32
N CYS A 101 -9.91 -7.20 -1.26
CA CYS A 101 -9.86 -8.33 -0.34
C CYS A 101 -8.64 -9.22 -0.58
N ALA A 102 -8.36 -9.59 -1.84
CA ALA A 102 -7.18 -10.36 -2.20
C ALA A 102 -5.87 -9.67 -1.79
N THR A 103 -5.82 -8.34 -1.92
CA THR A 103 -4.62 -7.56 -1.56
C THR A 103 -4.46 -7.43 -0.04
N TRP A 104 -5.55 -7.27 0.71
CA TRP A 104 -5.52 -7.30 2.16
C TRP A 104 -5.17 -8.67 2.74
N HIS A 105 -5.61 -9.78 2.12
CA HIS A 105 -5.15 -11.12 2.52
C HIS A 105 -3.62 -11.23 2.47
N ARG A 106 -3.01 -10.82 1.34
CA ARG A 106 -1.55 -10.76 1.21
C ARG A 106 -0.92 -9.84 2.23
N ALA A 107 -1.55 -8.70 2.52
CA ALA A 107 -1.06 -7.79 3.55
C ALA A 107 -1.00 -8.47 4.92
N ILE A 108 -2.05 -9.19 5.32
CA ILE A 108 -2.09 -9.95 6.59
C ILE A 108 -1.03 -11.07 6.60
N ASP A 109 -0.75 -11.72 5.47
CA ASP A 109 0.31 -12.74 5.38
C ASP A 109 1.68 -12.14 5.75
N HIS A 110 1.98 -10.93 5.25
CA HIS A 110 3.19 -10.20 5.60
C HIS A 110 3.20 -9.62 7.02
N MET A 111 2.07 -9.60 7.73
CA MET A 111 2.00 -9.16 9.13
C MET A 111 2.33 -10.29 10.12
N GLY A 112 2.47 -11.53 9.65
CA GLY A 112 2.89 -12.66 10.48
C GLY A 112 4.20 -12.36 11.22
N GLY A 113 4.20 -12.49 12.55
CA GLY A 113 5.36 -12.18 13.40
C GLY A 113 5.68 -10.67 13.57
N VAL A 114 4.96 -9.77 12.91
CA VAL A 114 5.20 -8.32 12.98
C VAL A 114 4.44 -7.69 14.16
N ARG A 115 5.15 -7.40 15.26
CA ARG A 115 4.61 -6.62 16.39
C ARG A 115 4.60 -5.12 16.07
N SER A 116 3.49 -4.61 15.54
CA SER A 116 3.36 -3.21 15.15
C SER A 116 1.96 -2.65 15.43
N VAL A 117 1.87 -1.53 16.14
CA VAL A 117 0.61 -0.81 16.35
C VAL A 117 0.00 -0.35 15.02
N ARG A 118 0.83 -0.03 14.02
CA ARG A 118 0.36 0.42 12.70
C ARG A 118 -0.33 -0.70 11.91
N THR A 119 0.15 -1.94 12.00
CA THR A 119 -0.47 -3.08 11.30
C THR A 119 -1.81 -3.44 11.96
N ARG A 120 -1.87 -3.43 13.30
CA ARG A 120 -3.14 -3.59 14.03
C ARG A 120 -4.16 -2.50 13.69
N LYS A 121 -3.75 -1.24 13.64
CA LYS A 121 -4.62 -0.13 13.24
C LYS A 121 -5.11 -0.30 11.79
N ALA A 122 -4.24 -0.74 10.88
CA ALA A 122 -4.61 -1.02 9.50
C ALA A 122 -5.69 -2.12 9.39
N VAL A 123 -5.52 -3.23 10.11
CA VAL A 123 -6.50 -4.32 10.12
C VAL A 123 -7.82 -3.87 10.76
N SER A 124 -7.77 -3.08 11.84
CA SER A 124 -8.99 -2.50 12.43
C SER A 124 -9.74 -1.59 11.45
N ARG A 125 -9.01 -0.76 10.67
CA ARG A 125 -9.60 0.11 9.66
C ARG A 125 -10.22 -0.68 8.51
N MET A 126 -9.48 -1.66 7.97
CA MET A 126 -9.96 -2.58 6.95
C MET A 126 -11.31 -3.19 7.35
N ARG A 127 -11.44 -3.70 8.58
CA ARG A 127 -12.72 -4.26 9.07
C ARG A 127 -13.85 -3.25 9.08
N GLY A 128 -13.56 -1.99 9.40
CA GLY A 128 -14.52 -0.89 9.28
C GLY A 128 -14.96 -0.65 7.84
N ASP A 129 -14.01 -0.61 6.90
CA ASP A 129 -14.27 -0.42 5.47
C ASP A 129 -15.11 -1.57 4.87
N LEU A 130 -14.93 -2.80 5.38
CA LEU A 130 -15.67 -3.99 4.98
C LEU A 130 -17.10 -4.07 5.55
N ALA A 131 -17.44 -3.29 6.57
CA ALA A 131 -18.69 -3.44 7.33
C ALA A 131 -19.96 -3.42 6.44
N ARG A 132 -20.02 -2.51 5.46
CA ARG A 132 -21.16 -2.39 4.53
C ARG A 132 -21.30 -3.56 3.55
N PHE A 133 -20.20 -4.26 3.24
CA PHE A 133 -20.21 -5.39 2.32
C PHE A 133 -20.53 -6.70 3.04
N ARG A 134 -20.19 -6.82 4.33
CA ARG A 134 -20.61 -7.94 5.19
C ARG A 134 -22.12 -8.04 5.26
N ALA A 135 -22.81 -6.90 5.42
CA ALA A 135 -24.27 -6.85 5.42
C ALA A 135 -24.91 -7.36 4.10
N ARG A 136 -24.14 -7.38 3.00
CA ARG A 136 -24.57 -7.89 1.69
C ARG A 136 -24.20 -9.37 1.45
N GLY A 137 -23.54 -10.02 2.40
CA GLY A 137 -23.19 -11.45 2.31
C GLY A 137 -22.07 -11.79 1.32
N LEU A 138 -21.18 -10.84 0.98
CA LEU A 138 -20.04 -11.14 0.09
C LEU A 138 -19.05 -12.08 0.78
N ARG A 139 -18.83 -13.26 0.18
CA ARG A 139 -17.98 -14.32 0.75
C ARG A 139 -16.54 -13.87 1.03
N CYS A 140 -15.88 -13.26 0.05
CA CYS A 140 -14.50 -12.77 0.19
C CYS A 140 -14.34 -11.74 1.32
N VAL A 141 -15.39 -10.97 1.60
CA VAL A 141 -15.42 -9.99 2.69
C VAL A 141 -15.61 -10.68 4.04
N ALA A 142 -16.46 -11.70 4.12
CA ALA A 142 -16.65 -12.49 5.33
C ALA A 142 -15.35 -13.21 5.73
N GLU A 143 -14.70 -13.89 4.78
CA GLU A 143 -13.42 -14.58 4.96
C GLU A 143 -12.32 -13.61 5.45
N LEU A 144 -12.24 -12.42 4.84
CA LEU A 144 -11.26 -11.41 5.25
C LEU A 144 -11.56 -10.78 6.62
N ASP A 145 -12.84 -10.54 6.97
CA ASP A 145 -13.20 -10.01 8.28
C ASP A 145 -12.90 -11.01 9.41
N GLU A 146 -13.15 -12.30 9.17
CA GLU A 146 -12.79 -13.36 10.10
C GLU A 146 -11.28 -13.38 10.33
N ARG A 147 -10.49 -13.45 9.26
CA ARG A 147 -9.03 -13.43 9.36
C ARG A 147 -8.49 -12.16 10.03
N GLY A 148 -9.13 -11.01 9.78
CA GLY A 148 -8.82 -9.75 10.45
C GLY A 148 -9.18 -9.76 11.95
N ARG A 149 -10.24 -10.45 12.35
CA ARG A 149 -10.63 -10.63 13.75
C ARG A 149 -9.61 -11.48 14.49
N ASP A 150 -9.21 -12.60 13.90
CA ASP A 150 -8.22 -13.51 14.48
C ASP A 150 -6.87 -12.82 14.66
N PHE A 151 -6.44 -12.06 13.65
CA PHE A 151 -5.21 -11.25 13.73
C PHE A 151 -5.24 -10.24 14.89
N LEU A 152 -6.40 -9.62 15.16
CA LEU A 152 -6.54 -8.66 16.26
C LEU A 152 -6.66 -9.35 17.63
N ALA A 153 -7.20 -10.57 17.67
CA ALA A 153 -7.33 -11.37 18.90
C ALA A 153 -6.00 -12.02 19.31
N GLY A 154 -5.11 -12.33 18.37
CA GLY A 154 -3.74 -12.75 18.64
C GLY A 154 -2.94 -11.62 19.30
N VAL A 155 -2.85 -11.67 20.63
CA VAL A 155 -2.01 -10.82 21.49
C VAL A 155 -0.71 -11.55 21.79
#